data_AF-A0A958UIX4-F1
#
_entry.id   AF-A0A958UIX4-F1
#
_cell.length_a   1.000
_cell.length_b   1.000
_cell.length_c   1.000
_cell.angle_alpha   90.00
_cell.angle_beta   90.00
_cell.angle_gamma   90.00
#
_symmetry.space_group_name_H-M   'P 1'
#
loop_
_entity.id
_entity.type
_entity.pdbx_description
1 polymer ?
#
loop_
_entity_poly.entity_id
_entity_poly.type
_entity_poly.pdbx_seq_one_letter_code
_entity_poly.pdbx_strand_id
1 'polypeptide(L)'
;NSPRAPQNMQFVLNTIHWLDNGHTVNRDEHQSDAYKIVQEILLSQEIAYEANKMLEVANHYTSDGIIYEPTGQELRGIVAIRAYWQQLSGKAVSWDTQILEVEAVGDQIIAICRFDISFKQTEENTATASSKAFLTFKKEDGVFKLHRDFYMPIRG
;
A
#
# COMPACT_ATOMS: atom_id res chain seq x y z
N ASN A 1 -44.49 7.35 2.59
CA ASN A 1 -44.21 5.95 2.97
C ASN A 1 -44.96 5.00 2.04
N SER A 2 -44.34 4.61 0.92
CA SER A 2 -44.87 3.57 0.03
C SER A 2 -44.31 2.21 0.50
N PRO A 3 -45.16 1.24 0.91
CA PRO A 3 -44.73 0.01 1.58
C PRO A 3 -44.50 -1.17 0.61
N ARG A 4 -43.92 -0.95 -0.58
CA ARG A 4 -43.73 -2.03 -1.58
C ARG A 4 -42.37 -2.03 -2.29
N ALA A 5 -41.29 -2.14 -1.53
CA ALA A 5 -40.07 -2.75 -2.04
C ALA A 5 -39.35 -3.49 -0.90
N PRO A 6 -39.56 -4.80 -0.76
CA PRO A 6 -38.40 -5.65 -0.51
C PRO A 6 -38.61 -7.08 -1.05
N GLN A 7 -38.41 -7.34 -2.34
CA GLN A 7 -38.33 -8.75 -2.83
C GLN A 7 -37.29 -9.02 -3.92
N ASN A 8 -36.60 -8.03 -4.46
CA ASN A 8 -35.67 -8.26 -5.58
C ASN A 8 -34.26 -7.73 -5.37
N MET A 9 -33.83 -7.48 -4.13
CA MET A 9 -32.43 -7.12 -3.87
C MET A 9 -31.47 -8.23 -4.32
N GLN A 10 -31.88 -9.50 -4.14
CA GLN A 10 -31.15 -10.65 -4.64
C GLN A 10 -31.14 -10.72 -6.17
N PHE A 11 -32.25 -10.36 -6.84
CA PHE A 11 -32.31 -10.29 -8.30
C PHE A 11 -31.40 -9.18 -8.85
N VAL A 12 -31.36 -8.02 -8.20
CA VAL A 12 -30.46 -6.91 -8.58
C VAL A 12 -29.01 -7.32 -8.38
N LEU A 13 -28.65 -7.93 -7.25
CA LEU A 13 -27.30 -8.49 -7.01
C LEU A 13 -26.93 -9.54 -8.05
N ASN A 14 -27.82 -10.48 -8.33
CA ASN A 14 -27.59 -11.53 -9.33
C ASN A 14 -27.49 -10.94 -10.75
N THR A 15 -28.22 -9.87 -11.05
CA THR A 15 -28.14 -9.17 -12.35
C THR A 15 -26.84 -8.39 -12.48
N ILE A 16 -26.33 -7.79 -11.40
CA ILE A 16 -25.00 -7.17 -11.36
C ILE A 16 -23.91 -8.22 -11.59
N HIS A 17 -23.96 -9.35 -10.88
CA HIS A 17 -23.02 -10.46 -11.09
C HIS A 17 -23.11 -11.09 -12.49
N TRP A 18 -24.30 -11.09 -13.10
CA TRP A 18 -24.51 -11.61 -14.46
C TRP A 18 -24.05 -10.63 -15.55
N LEU A 19 -24.30 -9.33 -15.37
CA LEU A 19 -23.82 -8.27 -16.28
C LEU A 19 -22.29 -8.12 -16.22
N ASP A 20 -21.67 -8.53 -15.12
CA ASP A 20 -20.22 -8.66 -14.95
C ASP A 20 -19.65 -9.95 -15.59
N ASN A 21 -20.39 -10.55 -16.54
CA ASN A 21 -20.01 -11.71 -17.36
C ASN A 21 -19.73 -13.02 -16.60
N GLY A 22 -20.28 -13.23 -15.41
CA GLY A 22 -20.16 -14.53 -14.74
C GLY A 22 -18.71 -14.96 -14.49
N HIS A 23 -17.77 -14.01 -14.51
CA HIS A 23 -16.46 -14.26 -13.96
C HIS A 23 -16.63 -14.24 -12.44
N THR A 24 -16.93 -15.39 -11.84
CA THR A 24 -16.32 -15.68 -10.54
C THR A 24 -14.83 -15.74 -10.84
N VAL A 25 -14.19 -14.58 -10.80
CA VAL A 25 -12.77 -14.44 -11.07
C VAL A 25 -12.08 -15.14 -9.91
N ASN A 26 -11.90 -16.46 -10.01
CA ASN A 26 -10.76 -17.14 -9.41
C ASN A 26 -9.52 -16.62 -10.17
N ARG A 27 -9.22 -15.32 -10.03
CA ARG A 27 -7.87 -14.83 -10.28
C ARG A 27 -7.13 -15.33 -9.07
N ASP A 28 -6.11 -16.16 -9.28
CA ASP A 28 -4.98 -16.07 -8.38
C ASP A 28 -4.55 -14.61 -8.37
N GLU A 29 -4.99 -13.84 -7.39
CA GLU A 29 -4.74 -12.39 -7.29
C GLU A 29 -3.24 -12.11 -7.38
N HIS A 30 -2.45 -13.05 -6.85
CA HIS A 30 -0.98 -13.13 -6.89
C HIS A 30 -0.36 -13.28 -8.29
N GLN A 31 -1.12 -13.63 -9.33
CA GLN A 31 -0.59 -13.78 -10.71
C GLN A 31 -0.85 -12.57 -11.61
N SER A 32 -1.64 -11.59 -11.17
CA SER A 32 -1.94 -10.40 -11.96
C SER A 32 -0.70 -9.53 -12.18
N ASP A 33 -0.62 -8.83 -13.32
CA ASP A 33 0.49 -7.90 -13.60
C ASP A 33 0.55 -6.76 -12.56
N ALA A 34 -0.62 -6.31 -12.09
CA ALA A 34 -0.72 -5.31 -11.03
C ALA A 34 -0.07 -5.81 -9.73
N TYR A 35 -0.36 -7.05 -9.32
CA TYR A 35 0.26 -7.65 -8.13
C TYR A 35 1.78 -7.73 -8.27
N LYS A 36 2.29 -8.18 -9.43
CA LYS A 36 3.74 -8.27 -9.68
C LYS A 36 4.42 -6.91 -9.59
N ILE A 37 3.81 -5.86 -10.15
CA ILE A 37 4.32 -4.48 -10.08
C ILE A 37 4.39 -4.00 -8.62
N VAL A 38 3.31 -4.20 -7.85
CA VAL A 38 3.28 -3.82 -6.44
C VAL A 38 4.33 -4.60 -5.65
N GLN A 39 4.42 -5.90 -5.87
CA GLN A 39 5.40 -6.77 -5.22
C GLN A 39 6.83 -6.33 -5.52
N GLU A 40 7.16 -6.01 -6.77
CA GLU A 40 8.49 -5.55 -7.16
C GLU A 40 8.87 -4.24 -6.48
N ILE A 41 7.93 -3.28 -6.44
CA ILE A 41 8.16 -1.98 -5.78
C ILE A 41 8.38 -2.16 -4.27
N LEU A 42 7.51 -2.92 -3.60
CA LEU A 42 7.58 -3.10 -2.15
C LEU A 42 8.82 -3.92 -1.75
N LEU A 43 9.15 -4.97 -2.49
CA LEU A 43 10.38 -5.74 -2.27
C LEU A 43 11.63 -4.88 -2.44
N SER A 44 11.65 -3.98 -3.43
CA SER A 44 12.75 -3.03 -3.59
C SER A 44 12.86 -2.05 -2.43
N GLN A 45 11.73 -1.61 -1.86
CA GLN A 45 11.72 -0.79 -0.64
C GLN A 45 12.27 -1.54 0.57
N GLU A 46 11.89 -2.81 0.76
CA GLU A 46 12.42 -3.68 1.82
C GLU A 46 13.94 -3.82 1.71
N ILE A 47 14.45 -4.19 0.53
CA ILE A 47 15.89 -4.33 0.28
C ILE A 47 16.63 -3.03 0.59
N ALA A 48 16.09 -1.89 0.14
CA ALA A 48 16.68 -0.58 0.43
C ALA A 48 16.65 -0.25 1.92
N TYR A 49 15.55 -0.58 2.61
CA TYR A 49 15.40 -0.34 4.04
C TYR A 49 16.41 -1.15 4.86
N GLU A 50 16.50 -2.46 4.60
CA GLU A 50 17.43 -3.37 5.29
C GLU A 50 18.89 -3.05 4.99
N ALA A 51 19.19 -2.56 3.78
CA ALA A 51 20.50 -2.02 3.42
C ALA A 51 20.78 -0.63 4.03
N ASN A 52 19.86 -0.09 4.84
CA ASN A 52 19.94 1.20 5.51
C ASN A 52 19.97 2.41 4.54
N LYS A 53 19.42 2.24 3.34
CA LYS A 53 19.44 3.22 2.25
C LYS A 53 18.11 3.97 2.13
N MET A 54 17.82 4.79 3.14
CA MET A 54 16.52 5.47 3.27
C MET A 54 16.13 6.38 2.09
N LEU A 55 17.11 6.96 1.39
CA LEU A 55 16.85 7.73 0.17
C LEU A 55 16.40 6.85 -1.00
N GLU A 56 16.88 5.61 -1.08
CA GLU A 56 16.43 4.64 -2.08
C GLU A 56 14.98 4.21 -1.79
N VAL A 57 14.60 4.01 -0.51
CA VAL A 57 13.20 3.77 -0.11
C VAL A 57 12.27 4.89 -0.61
N ALA A 58 12.69 6.15 -0.41
CA ALA A 58 11.91 7.31 -0.82
C ALA A 58 11.81 7.47 -2.35
N ASN A 59 12.74 6.93 -3.14
CA ASN A 59 12.71 7.06 -4.61
C ASN A 59 11.57 6.27 -5.28
N HIS A 60 10.92 5.38 -4.53
CA HIS A 60 9.72 4.67 -4.99
C HIS A 60 8.46 5.54 -4.96
N TYR A 61 8.50 6.74 -4.37
CA TYR A 61 7.38 7.67 -4.35
C TYR A 61 7.38 8.60 -5.57
N THR A 62 6.20 9.05 -5.98
CA THR A 62 6.09 10.10 -7.00
C THR A 62 6.60 11.44 -6.47
N SER A 63 6.98 12.35 -7.36
CA SER A 63 7.42 13.70 -7.02
C SER A 63 6.41 14.47 -6.15
N ASP A 64 5.11 14.21 -6.36
CA ASP A 64 3.95 14.75 -5.67
C ASP A 64 3.25 13.73 -4.73
N GLY A 65 3.99 12.72 -4.27
CA GLY A 65 3.49 11.69 -3.36
C GLY A 65 3.02 12.27 -2.01
N ILE A 66 2.14 11.55 -1.33
CA ILE A 66 1.67 11.93 0.01
C ILE A 66 1.69 10.71 0.92
N ILE A 67 2.32 10.87 2.10
CA ILE A 67 2.15 9.96 3.23
C ILE A 67 1.15 10.57 4.21
N TYR A 68 0.14 9.79 4.61
CA TYR A 68 -0.82 10.15 5.63
C TYR A 68 -0.48 9.40 6.91
N GLU A 69 -0.03 10.15 7.92
CA GLU A 69 0.35 9.58 9.19
C GLU A 69 -0.88 9.33 10.08
N PRO A 70 -0.83 8.32 10.97
CA PRO A 70 -1.91 8.04 11.92
C PRO A 70 -2.28 9.21 12.85
N THR A 71 -1.39 10.19 12.99
CA THR A 71 -1.59 11.41 13.77
C THR A 71 -2.51 12.43 13.07
N GLY A 72 -2.86 12.20 11.81
CA GLY A 72 -3.57 13.15 10.95
C GLY A 72 -2.65 14.14 10.23
N GLN A 73 -1.34 14.01 10.41
CA GLN A 73 -0.34 14.78 9.67
C GLN A 73 -0.18 14.21 8.25
N GLU A 74 0.17 15.09 7.31
CA GLU A 74 0.46 14.73 5.93
C GLU A 74 1.88 15.17 5.54
N LEU A 75 2.61 14.28 4.88
CA LEU A 75 3.92 14.56 4.31
C LEU A 75 3.76 14.65 2.79
N ARG A 76 3.83 15.87 2.25
CA ARG A 76 3.53 16.15 0.84
C ARG A 76 4.80 16.40 0.04
N GLY A 77 4.93 15.66 -1.06
CA GLY A 77 6.02 15.79 -2.02
C GLY A 77 7.30 15.07 -1.61
N ILE A 78 8.12 14.76 -2.62
CA ILE A 78 9.33 13.92 -2.45
C ILE A 78 10.35 14.49 -1.46
N VAL A 79 10.42 15.81 -1.29
CA VAL A 79 11.34 16.44 -0.32
C VAL A 79 10.94 16.09 1.11
N ALA A 80 9.64 16.18 1.46
CA ALA A 80 9.15 15.83 2.78
C ALA A 80 9.26 14.32 3.04
N ILE A 81 8.94 13.51 2.04
CA ILE A 81 9.03 12.04 2.13
C ILE A 81 10.48 11.58 2.34
N ARG A 82 11.45 12.17 1.63
CA ARG A 82 12.88 11.88 1.86
C ARG A 82 13.29 12.25 3.28
N ALA A 83 12.90 13.43 3.76
CA ALA A 83 13.21 13.87 5.12
C ALA A 83 12.61 12.92 6.18
N TYR A 84 11.40 12.41 5.95
CA TYR A 84 10.77 11.40 6.82
C TYR A 84 11.59 10.11 6.88
N TRP A 85 11.88 9.48 5.74
CA TRP A 85 12.62 8.22 5.71
C TRP A 85 14.04 8.36 6.27
N GLN A 86 14.71 9.50 6.04
CA GLN A 86 16.05 9.76 6.58
C GLN A 86 16.13 9.75 8.12
N GLN A 87 15.02 9.94 8.84
CA GLN A 87 15.02 9.86 10.31
C GLN A 87 15.33 8.45 10.84
N LEU A 88 15.20 7.43 9.96
CA LEU A 88 15.48 6.02 10.23
C LEU A 88 16.88 5.60 9.77
N SER A 89 17.70 6.50 9.21
CA SER A 89 19.10 6.22 8.88
C SER A 89 19.89 5.80 10.12
N GLY A 90 20.65 4.72 9.97
CA GLY A 90 21.37 4.03 11.04
C GLY A 90 20.50 3.14 11.93
N LYS A 91 19.17 3.21 11.81
CA LYS A 91 18.21 2.52 12.71
C LYS A 91 17.48 1.35 12.06
N ALA A 92 17.39 1.30 10.73
CA ALA A 92 16.68 0.23 10.04
C ALA A 92 17.24 -1.17 10.40
N VAL A 93 16.33 -2.12 10.67
CA VAL A 93 16.65 -3.53 10.98
C VAL A 93 16.02 -4.46 9.96
N SER A 94 14.69 -4.47 9.86
CA SER A 94 13.96 -5.32 8.91
C SER A 94 12.65 -4.68 8.50
N TRP A 95 12.17 -5.02 7.31
CA TRP A 95 10.82 -4.66 6.84
C TRP A 95 10.23 -5.91 6.19
N ASP A 96 9.13 -6.41 6.74
CA ASP A 96 8.35 -7.48 6.12
C ASP A 96 7.00 -6.92 5.61
N THR A 97 6.69 -7.20 4.34
CA THR A 97 5.43 -6.83 3.71
C THR A 97 4.59 -8.06 3.38
N GLN A 98 3.35 -8.02 3.84
CA GLN A 98 2.30 -8.90 3.34
C GLN A 98 1.32 -8.10 2.48
N ILE A 99 1.27 -8.40 1.19
CA ILE A 99 0.24 -7.87 0.28
C ILE A 99 -1.05 -8.64 0.52
N LEU A 100 -2.12 -7.93 0.91
CA LEU A 100 -3.42 -8.52 1.24
C LEU A 100 -4.39 -8.45 0.07
N GLU A 101 -4.33 -7.36 -0.70
CA GLU A 101 -5.23 -7.11 -1.83
C GLU A 101 -4.55 -6.20 -2.84
N VAL A 102 -4.79 -6.43 -4.13
CA VAL A 102 -4.34 -5.55 -5.21
C VAL A 102 -5.43 -5.44 -6.27
N GLU A 103 -5.75 -4.20 -6.65
CA GLU A 103 -6.71 -3.90 -7.70
C GLU A 103 -6.14 -2.87 -8.68
N ALA A 104 -6.30 -3.11 -9.98
CA ALA A 104 -6.01 -2.12 -11.01
C ALA A 104 -7.28 -1.30 -11.31
N VAL A 105 -7.21 0.02 -11.17
CA VAL A 105 -8.33 0.94 -11.39
C VAL A 105 -7.90 2.00 -12.40
N GLY A 106 -8.30 1.83 -13.66
CA GLY A 106 -7.86 2.71 -14.75
C GLY A 106 -6.35 2.62 -14.98
N ASP A 107 -5.64 3.73 -14.78
CA ASP A 107 -4.18 3.84 -14.91
C ASP A 107 -3.44 3.75 -13.56
N GLN A 108 -4.17 3.42 -12.50
CA GLN A 108 -3.64 3.30 -11.14
C GLN A 108 -3.72 1.86 -10.63
N ILE A 109 -2.90 1.58 -9.63
CA ILE A 109 -2.98 0.33 -8.86
C ILE A 109 -3.23 0.71 -7.41
N ILE A 110 -4.18 0.03 -6.77
CA ILE A 110 -4.46 0.14 -5.35
C ILE A 110 -3.97 -1.14 -4.70
N ALA A 111 -3.32 -1.03 -3.54
CA ALA A 111 -2.94 -2.18 -2.75
C ALA A 111 -3.27 -1.98 -1.28
N ILE A 112 -3.70 -3.04 -0.62
CA ILE A 112 -3.81 -3.12 0.83
C ILE A 112 -2.70 -4.03 1.33
N CYS A 113 -1.90 -3.53 2.25
CA CYS A 113 -0.74 -4.24 2.78
C CYS A 113 -0.78 -4.30 4.30
N ARG A 114 -0.11 -5.28 4.88
CA ARG A 114 0.37 -5.26 6.25
C ARG A 114 1.89 -5.10 6.21
N PHE A 115 2.39 -4.20 7.04
CA PHE A 115 3.83 -3.99 7.22
C PHE A 115 4.22 -4.30 8.66
N ASP A 116 5.30 -5.04 8.82
CA ASP A 116 5.98 -5.26 10.10
C ASP A 116 7.40 -4.70 9.98
N ILE A 117 7.60 -3.47 10.47
CA ILE A 117 8.86 -2.72 10.33
C ILE A 117 9.60 -2.69 11.67
N SER A 118 10.83 -3.22 11.67
CA SER A 118 11.71 -3.20 12.83
C SER A 118 12.80 -2.14 12.71
N PHE A 119 13.09 -1.48 13.82
CA PHE A 119 14.12 -0.44 13.93
C PHE A 119 14.75 -0.38 15.32
N LYS A 120 15.99 0.08 15.37
CA LYS A 120 16.73 0.31 16.62
C LYS A 120 16.18 1.54 17.35
N GLN A 121 15.71 1.35 18.58
CA GLN A 121 15.43 2.44 19.50
C GLN A 121 16.69 2.87 20.25
N THR A 122 17.54 1.90 20.61
CA THR A 122 18.88 2.09 21.18
C THR A 122 19.84 1.07 20.56
N GLU A 123 21.13 1.08 20.92
CA GLU A 123 22.09 0.09 20.42
C GLU A 123 21.72 -1.36 20.79
N GLU A 124 21.06 -1.55 21.94
CA GLU A 124 20.71 -2.86 22.48
C GLU A 124 19.22 -3.22 22.31
N ASN A 125 18.38 -2.26 21.90
CA ASN A 125 16.93 -2.45 21.82
C ASN A 125 16.38 -2.21 20.41
N THR A 126 15.65 -3.20 19.91
CA THR A 126 14.89 -3.16 18.66
C THR A 126 13.40 -3.13 18.97
N ALA A 127 12.68 -2.21 18.32
CA ALA A 127 11.23 -2.20 18.33
C ALA A 127 10.70 -2.63 16.97
N THR A 128 9.53 -3.27 16.97
CA THR A 128 8.78 -3.61 15.76
C THR A 128 7.46 -2.86 15.79
N ALA A 129 7.15 -2.16 14.71
CA ALA A 129 5.88 -1.50 14.48
C ALA A 129 5.10 -2.25 13.41
N SER A 130 3.89 -2.71 13.76
CA SER A 130 2.97 -3.35 12.83
C SER A 130 1.95 -2.32 12.33
N SER A 131 1.69 -2.29 11.03
CA SER A 131 0.69 -1.40 10.44
C SER A 131 -0.08 -2.08 9.32
N LYS A 132 -1.29 -1.58 9.06
CA LYS A 132 -2.04 -1.87 7.83
C LYS A 132 -2.01 -0.62 6.97
N ALA A 133 -1.64 -0.77 5.71
CA ALA A 133 -1.51 0.33 4.76
C ALA A 133 -2.48 0.18 3.59
N PHE A 134 -2.97 1.32 3.11
CA PHE A 134 -3.68 1.51 1.86
C PHE A 134 -2.80 2.35 0.95
N LEU A 135 -2.36 1.75 -0.14
CA LEU A 135 -1.39 2.30 -1.06
C LEU A 135 -2.05 2.56 -2.41
N THR A 136 -1.71 3.67 -3.04
CA THR A 136 -2.08 3.94 -4.43
C THR A 136 -0.83 4.23 -5.23
N PHE A 137 -0.70 3.55 -6.37
CA PHE A 137 0.40 3.69 -7.31
C PHE A 137 -0.12 4.33 -8.60
N LYS A 138 0.67 5.22 -9.18
CA LYS A 138 0.42 5.79 -10.51
C LYS A 138 1.70 5.76 -11.32
N LYS A 139 1.59 5.90 -12.65
CA LYS A 139 2.76 6.08 -13.50
C LYS A 139 3.31 7.50 -13.39
N GLU A 140 4.61 7.61 -13.23
CA GLU A 140 5.40 8.84 -13.37
C GLU A 140 6.57 8.51 -14.29
N ASP A 141 6.71 9.24 -15.40
CA ASP A 141 7.71 8.99 -16.45
C ASP A 141 7.71 7.54 -16.98
N GLY A 142 6.51 6.95 -17.08
CA GLY A 142 6.30 5.59 -17.58
C GLY A 142 6.52 4.47 -16.57
N VAL A 143 6.97 4.79 -15.35
CA VAL A 143 7.23 3.82 -14.28
C VAL A 143 6.21 3.98 -13.15
N PHE A 144 5.69 2.88 -12.62
CA PHE A 144 4.80 2.94 -11.46
C PHE A 144 5.57 3.34 -10.21
N LYS A 145 4.98 4.26 -9.44
CA LYS A 145 5.50 4.77 -8.17
C LYS A 145 4.37 4.96 -7.18
N LEU A 146 4.71 4.89 -5.90
CA LEU A 146 3.80 5.11 -4.78
C LEU A 146 3.37 6.58 -4.72
N HIS A 147 2.08 6.82 -4.85
CA HIS A 147 1.49 8.14 -4.91
C HIS A 147 0.76 8.52 -3.61
N ARG A 148 0.09 7.56 -2.99
CA ARG A 148 -0.61 7.72 -1.71
C ARG A 148 -0.21 6.57 -0.81
N ASP A 149 0.22 6.90 0.38
CA ASP A 149 0.61 5.95 1.42
C ASP A 149 -0.13 6.32 2.69
N PHE A 150 -1.23 5.63 2.95
CA PHE A 150 -1.99 5.79 4.17
C PHE A 150 -1.76 4.56 5.03
N TYR A 151 -1.27 4.72 6.25
CA TYR A 151 -1.07 3.60 7.15
C TYR A 151 -1.69 3.85 8.52
N MET A 152 -2.09 2.77 9.16
CA MET A 152 -2.63 2.76 10.52
C MET A 152 -1.91 1.70 11.36
N PRO A 153 -1.49 2.00 12.59
CA PRO A 153 -0.86 1.02 13.45
C PRO A 153 -1.87 -0.07 13.84
N ILE A 154 -1.43 -1.31 13.80
CA ILE A 154 -2.20 -2.44 14.34
C ILE A 154 -1.90 -2.47 15.83
N ARG A 155 -2.90 -2.15 16.66
CA ARG A 155 -2.80 -2.31 18.11
C ARG A 155 -3.16 -3.76 18.46
N GLY A 156 -2.22 -4.45 19.11
CA GLY A 156 -2.47 -5.73 19.79
C GLY A 156 -3.16 -5.56 21.12
#